data_AF-A0A2W1BUE3-F1
#
_entry.id   AF-A0A2W1BUE3-F1
#
_cell.length_a   1.000
_cell.length_b   1.000
_cell.length_c   1.000
_cell.angle_alpha   90.00
_cell.angle_beta   90.00
_cell.angle_gamma   90.00
#
_symmetry.space_group_name_H-M   'P 1'
#
loop_
_entity.id
_entity.type
_entity.pdbx_description
1 polymer ?
#
loop_
_entity_poly.entity_id
_entity_poly.type
_entity_poly.pdbx_seq_one_letter_code
_entity_poly.pdbx_strand_id
1 'polypeptide(L)'
;MYPGLPSRLEREIKQLSLERVLKNDCDKLAKFKIRVEDPPRRKDMVFIGGAVLAEVCKNRDNFWLSRNEYLEQGISCLRKLGPRAS
;
A
#
# COMPACT_ATOMS: atom_id res chain seq x y z
N MET A 1 -5.02 3.54 18.18
CA MET A 1 -5.87 3.20 17.02
C MET A 1 -7.29 3.01 17.48
N TYR A 2 -8.27 3.36 16.64
CA TYR A 2 -9.68 3.31 17.04
C TYR A 2 -10.21 1.87 17.05
N PRO A 3 -10.67 1.36 18.21
CA PRO A 3 -11.33 0.05 18.28
C PRO A 3 -12.54 0.01 17.34
N GLY A 4 -12.72 -1.11 16.63
CA GLY A 4 -13.87 -1.33 15.74
C GLY A 4 -13.81 -0.65 14.38
N LEU A 5 -12.78 0.16 14.10
CA LEU A 5 -12.60 0.78 12.78
C LEU A 5 -12.51 -0.24 11.63
N PRO A 6 -11.76 -1.36 11.72
CA PRO A 6 -11.69 -2.34 10.64
C PRO A 6 -13.05 -2.99 10.33
N SER A 7 -13.78 -3.38 11.38
CA SER A 7 -15.11 -4.00 11.25
C SER A 7 -16.13 -3.03 10.66
N ARG A 8 -16.08 -1.75 11.07
CA ARG A 8 -16.93 -0.71 10.50
C ARG A 8 -16.66 -0.53 9.00
N LEU A 9 -15.40 -0.48 8.62
CA LEU A 9 -14.98 -0.32 7.23
C LEU A 9 -15.45 -1.51 6.37
N GLU A 10 -15.29 -2.74 6.86
CA GLU A 10 -15.77 -3.94 6.14
C GLU A 10 -17.28 -3.90 5.92
N ARG A 11 -18.05 -3.51 6.94
CA ARG A 11 -19.50 -3.37 6.85
C ARG A 11 -19.92 -2.30 5.84
N GLU A 12 -19.33 -1.11 5.91
CA GLU A 12 -19.66 0.00 5.01
C GLU A 12 -19.35 -0.34 3.55
N ILE A 13 -18.23 -1.00 3.26
CA ILE A 13 -17.92 -1.42 1.89
C ILE A 13 -18.90 -2.47 1.37
N LYS A 14 -19.28 -3.45 2.19
CA LYS A 14 -20.31 -4.43 1.82
C LYS A 14 -21.65 -3.74 1.51
N GLN A 15 -22.08 -2.81 2.35
CA GLN A 15 -23.30 -2.04 2.13
C GLN A 15 -23.24 -1.22 0.83
N LEU A 16 -22.16 -0.47 0.61
CA LEU A 16 -21.98 0.32 -0.61
C LEU A 16 -21.94 -0.56 -1.87
N SER A 17 -21.30 -1.73 -1.79
CA SER A 17 -21.26 -2.69 -2.90
C SER A 17 -22.64 -3.25 -3.22
N LEU A 18 -23.46 -3.51 -2.20
CA LEU A 18 -24.84 -3.99 -2.35
C LEU A 18 -25.72 -2.93 -3.04
N GLU A 19 -25.67 -1.70 -2.56
CA GLU A 19 -26.51 -0.60 -3.05
C GLU A 19 -26.12 -0.17 -4.47
N ARG A 20 -24.82 0.04 -4.74
CA ARG A 20 -24.35 0.68 -5.97
C ARG A 20 -23.99 -0.28 -7.10
N VAL A 21 -23.49 -1.47 -6.76
CA VAL A 21 -22.98 -2.43 -7.76
C VAL A 21 -23.96 -3.58 -7.96
N LEU A 22 -24.44 -4.16 -6.86
CA LEU A 22 -25.27 -5.36 -6.90
C LEU A 22 -26.78 -5.07 -6.97
N LYS A 23 -27.20 -3.80 -6.88
CA LYS A 23 -28.60 -3.36 -6.95
C LYS A 23 -29.53 -4.15 -6.00
N ASN A 24 -29.08 -4.39 -4.77
CA ASN A 24 -29.78 -5.17 -3.74
C ASN A 24 -29.88 -6.70 -3.99
N ASP A 25 -29.03 -7.25 -4.85
CA ASP A 25 -28.91 -8.71 -5.04
C ASP A 25 -28.05 -9.35 -3.93
N CYS A 26 -28.72 -9.97 -2.94
CA CYS A 26 -28.10 -10.61 -1.78
C CYS A 26 -27.31 -11.88 -2.12
N ASP A 27 -27.69 -12.62 -3.16
CA ASP A 27 -27.02 -13.86 -3.57
C ASP A 27 -25.61 -13.57 -4.13
N LYS A 28 -25.46 -12.42 -4.78
CA LYS A 28 -24.16 -11.94 -5.27
C LYS A 28 -23.29 -11.36 -4.15
N LEU A 29 -23.89 -10.83 -3.09
CA LEU A 29 -23.12 -10.30 -1.94
C LEU A 29 -22.35 -11.42 -1.23
N ALA A 30 -22.92 -12.62 -1.12
CA ALA A 30 -22.24 -13.76 -0.52
C ALA A 30 -20.95 -14.16 -1.28
N LYS A 31 -20.85 -13.83 -2.57
CA LYS A 31 -19.67 -14.06 -3.41
C LYS A 31 -18.64 -12.93 -3.31
N PHE A 32 -19.01 -11.79 -2.75
CA PHE A 32 -18.12 -10.63 -2.62
C PHE A 32 -17.09 -10.86 -1.51
N LYS A 33 -15.86 -11.14 -1.92
CA LYS A 33 -14.72 -11.34 -1.01
C LYS A 33 -14.09 -9.99 -0.69
N ILE A 34 -14.19 -9.57 0.57
CA ILE A 34 -13.47 -8.43 1.11
C ILE A 34 -12.60 -8.88 2.29
N ARG A 35 -11.39 -8.32 2.39
CA ARG A 35 -10.49 -8.56 3.52
C ARG A 35 -9.90 -7.22 3.97
N VAL A 36 -10.14 -6.86 5.22
CA VAL A 36 -9.55 -5.68 5.86
C VAL A 36 -8.46 -6.18 6.80
N GLU A 37 -7.20 -6.00 6.39
CA GLU A 37 -6.04 -6.39 7.20
C GLU A 37 -5.79 -5.36 8.31
N ASP A 38 -5.69 -5.83 9.56
CA ASP A 38 -5.41 -5.00 10.73
C ASP A 38 -4.23 -5.56 11.55
N PRO A 39 -2.99 -5.48 11.02
CA PRO A 39 -1.84 -5.98 11.74
C PRO A 39 -1.58 -5.12 13.00
N PRO A 40 -1.16 -5.72 14.13
CA PRO A 40 -0.99 -5.02 15.40
C PRO A 40 0.07 -3.90 15.34
N ARG A 41 1.05 -4.04 14.43
CA ARG A 41 2.11 -3.05 14.19
C ARG A 41 1.80 -2.09 13.03
N ARG A 42 0.54 -1.89 12.67
CA ARG A 42 0.20 -1.08 11.48
C ARG A 42 0.64 0.37 11.56
N LYS A 43 0.81 0.92 12.77
CA LYS A 43 1.41 2.24 12.97
C LYS A 43 2.79 2.34 12.33
N ASP A 44 3.58 1.28 12.43
CA ASP A 44 4.97 1.24 11.99
C ASP A 44 5.13 0.48 10.67
N MET A 45 4.02 0.13 9.99
CA MET A 45 4.06 -0.74 8.81
C MET A 45 4.90 -0.17 7.68
N VAL A 46 4.85 1.15 7.49
CA VAL A 46 5.65 1.86 6.48
C VAL A 46 7.14 1.75 6.81
N PHE A 47 7.49 1.94 8.09
CA PHE A 47 8.86 1.82 8.55
C PHE A 47 9.37 0.38 8.43
N ILE A 48 8.60 -0.60 8.89
CA ILE A 48 8.93 -2.03 8.78
C ILE A 48 9.11 -2.43 7.31
N GLY A 49 8.19 -2.01 6.44
CA GLY A 49 8.29 -2.27 5.01
C GLY A 49 9.54 -1.67 4.38
N GLY A 50 9.87 -0.42 4.73
CA GLY A 50 11.10 0.24 4.28
C GLY A 50 12.36 -0.44 4.77
N ALA A 51 12.40 -0.85 6.04
CA ALA A 51 13.55 -1.56 6.63
C ALA A 51 13.78 -2.91 5.96
N VAL A 52 12.72 -3.71 5.77
CA VAL A 52 12.81 -5.01 5.07
C VAL A 52 13.23 -4.81 3.61
N LEU A 53 12.67 -3.82 2.92
CA LEU A 53 13.05 -3.52 1.54
C LEU A 53 14.52 -3.13 1.42
N ALA A 54 15.01 -2.27 2.33
CA ALA A 54 16.39 -1.84 2.37
C ALA A 54 17.36 -3.02 2.60
N GLU A 55 17.03 -3.92 3.53
CA GLU A 55 17.85 -5.10 3.80
C GLU A 55 17.92 -6.05 2.58
N VAL A 56 16.78 -6.32 1.95
CA VAL A 56 16.70 -7.18 0.76
C VAL A 56 17.43 -6.56 -0.44
N CYS A 57 17.42 -5.23 -0.58
CA CYS A 57 18.04 -4.52 -1.69
C CYS A 57 19.47 -4.07 -1.41
N LYS A 58 20.05 -4.38 -0.25
CA LYS A 58 21.38 -3.90 0.17
C LYS A 58 22.48 -4.15 -0.86
N ASN A 59 22.47 -5.32 -1.50
CA ASN A 59 23.49 -5.73 -2.47
C ASN A 59 23.08 -5.41 -3.93
N ARG A 60 22.03 -4.61 -4.16
CA ARG A 60 21.58 -4.20 -5.50
C ARG A 60 22.03 -2.78 -5.78
N ASP A 61 23.22 -2.61 -6.36
CA ASP A 61 23.78 -1.27 -6.65
C ASP A 61 22.88 -0.42 -7.57
N ASN A 62 22.13 -1.07 -8.47
CA ASN A 62 21.16 -0.42 -9.34
C ASN A 62 19.92 0.10 -8.61
N PHE A 63 19.72 -0.24 -7.33
CA PHE A 63 18.60 0.26 -6.52
C PHE A 63 18.96 1.54 -5.76
N TRP A 64 20.22 1.67 -5.35
CA TRP A 64 20.69 2.79 -4.52
C TRP A 64 21.14 3.98 -5.37
N LEU A 65 20.87 5.19 -4.89
CA LEU A 65 21.43 6.41 -5.47
C LEU A 65 22.83 6.62 -4.90
N SER A 66 23.83 6.64 -5.77
CA SER A 66 25.21 6.90 -5.37
C SER A 66 25.52 8.40 -5.36
N ARG A 67 26.55 8.77 -4.61
CA ARG A 67 27.07 10.15 -4.63
C ARG A 67 27.52 10.56 -6.03
N ASN A 68 28.13 9.66 -6.79
CA ASN A 68 28.62 9.94 -8.13
C ASN A 68 27.47 10.28 -9.09
N GLU A 69 26.39 9.50 -9.06
CA GLU A 69 25.19 9.78 -9.88
C GLU A 69 24.59 11.16 -9.57
N TYR A 70 24.56 11.56 -8.30
CA TYR A 70 24.09 12.89 -7.90
C TYR A 70 25.01 14.01 -8.38
N LEU A 71 26.33 13.82 -8.33
CA LEU A 71 27.28 14.82 -8.81
C LEU A 71 27.23 14.99 -10.33
N GLU A 72 26.95 13.92 -11.09
CA GLU A 72 26.84 13.98 -12.55
C GLU A 72 25.50 14.51 -13.05
N GLN A 73 24.39 14.06 -12.47
CA GLN A 73 23.04 14.34 -12.97
C GLN A 73 22.27 15.35 -12.11
N GLY A 74 22.82 15.76 -10.96
CA GLY A 74 22.10 16.57 -9.98
C GLY A 74 20.81 15.89 -9.53
N ILE A 75 19.73 16.67 -9.43
CA ILE A 75 18.41 16.20 -9.01
C ILE A 75 17.81 15.19 -10.00
N SER A 76 18.26 15.17 -11.26
CA SER A 76 17.74 14.25 -12.28
C SER A 76 18.02 12.77 -11.99
N CYS A 77 18.96 12.46 -11.08
CA CYS A 77 19.22 11.10 -10.62
C CYS A 77 17.97 10.44 -9.99
N LEU A 78 17.04 11.23 -9.45
CA LEU A 78 15.77 10.76 -8.87
C LEU A 78 14.91 9.97 -9.85
N ARG A 79 15.11 10.12 -11.16
CA ARG A 79 14.43 9.32 -12.19
C ARG A 79 14.66 7.81 -12.01
N LYS A 80 15.77 7.41 -11.38
CA LYS A 80 16.07 6.01 -11.04
C LYS A 80 15.05 5.39 -10.08
N LEU A 81 14.36 6.20 -9.28
CA LEU A 81 13.37 5.75 -8.29
C LEU A 81 11.96 5.49 -8.90
N GLY A 82 11.81 5.61 -10.22
CA GLY A 82 10.56 5.37 -10.93
C GLY A 82 9.71 6.62 -11.15
N PRO A 83 8.63 6.51 -11.96
CA PRO A 83 7.73 7.62 -12.21
C PRO A 83 7.01 8.03 -10.91
N ARG A 84 6.94 9.33 -10.63
CA ARG A 84 6.04 9.84 -9.59
C ARG A 84 4.62 9.48 -10.03
N ALA A 85 3.89 8.73 -9.19
CA ALA A 85 2.45 8.63 -9.34
C ALA A 85 1.89 10.06 -9.34
N SER A 86 1.32 10.47 -10.48
CA SER A 86 0.63 11.75 -10.62
C SER A 86 -0.75 11.69 -9.98
#